data_AF-A0A1M3SZC8-F1
#
_entry.id   AF-A0A1M3SZC8-F1
#
_cell.length_a   1.000
_cell.length_b   1.000
_cell.length_c   1.000
_cell.angle_alpha   90.00
_cell.angle_beta   90.00
_cell.angle_gamma   90.00
#
_symmetry.space_group_name_H-M   'P 1'
#
loop_
_entity.id
_entity.type
_entity.pdbx_description
1 polymer ?
#
loop_
_entity_poly.entity_id
_entity_poly.type
_entity_poly.pdbx_seq_one_letter_code
_entity_poly.pdbx_strand_id
1 'polypeptide(L)'
;MTAVTERHVAIARQLASYSEDALNLSRINRPENTSKAYNPKQKEWIDWVKRIGFPDGELVTEHKLDWFLKEEVLSREVRSCRYKKHRTTEEGEPIIRTLGKSSVQSYVSAIIDLWSYQKSSGINPNPNPRGEASRRSLQFADLFTIPLKNEGPTPCFPMIMIMDNGKTNAMGRLEYNSVIRHRNPMVCTMAHTAFYLFFRWNIGREPVPQF
;
A
#
# COMPACT_ATOMS: atom_id res chain seq x y z
N MET A 1 -16.40 42.47 12.52
CA MET A 1 -16.42 41.16 11.83
C MET A 1 -15.23 40.95 10.88
N THR A 2 -14.65 42.01 10.30
CA THR A 2 -13.53 41.95 9.35
C THR A 2 -12.17 41.52 9.94
N ALA A 3 -11.85 41.89 11.18
CA ALA A 3 -10.57 41.53 11.82
C ALA A 3 -10.44 40.02 12.14
N VAL A 4 -11.55 39.34 12.44
CA VAL A 4 -11.56 37.89 12.73
C VAL A 4 -11.34 37.10 11.44
N THR A 5 -11.93 37.55 10.33
CA THR A 5 -11.74 36.93 9.02
C THR A 5 -10.30 37.11 8.52
N GLU A 6 -9.67 38.26 8.75
CA GLU A 6 -8.26 38.48 8.40
C GLU A 6 -7.31 37.57 9.20
N ARG A 7 -7.58 37.39 10.50
CA ARG A 7 -6.79 36.47 11.34
C ARG A 7 -6.94 35.01 10.89
N HIS A 8 -8.15 34.57 10.54
CA HIS A 8 -8.37 33.21 10.02
C HIS A 8 -7.67 32.99 8.67
N VAL A 9 -7.69 33.99 7.78
CA VAL A 9 -6.95 33.93 6.51
C VAL A 9 -5.44 33.89 6.74
N ALA A 10 -4.92 34.67 7.70
CA ALA A 10 -3.50 34.64 8.05
C ALA A 10 -3.06 33.26 8.61
N ILE A 11 -3.86 32.68 9.51
CA ILE A 11 -3.63 31.33 10.04
C ILE A 11 -3.67 30.29 8.92
N ALA A 12 -4.65 30.37 8.02
CA ALA A 12 -4.76 29.43 6.89
C ALA A 12 -3.54 29.51 5.95
N ARG A 13 -3.04 30.72 5.66
CA ARG A 13 -1.80 30.91 4.88
C ARG A 13 -0.58 30.32 5.58
N GLN A 14 -0.47 30.52 6.89
CA GLN A 14 0.63 30.00 7.69
C GLN A 14 0.59 28.46 7.78
N LEU A 15 -0.60 27.86 7.90
CA LEU A 15 -0.78 26.41 7.85
C LEU A 15 -0.37 25.83 6.48
N ALA A 16 -0.72 26.52 5.39
CA ALA A 16 -0.32 26.11 4.04
C ALA A 16 1.21 26.14 3.86
N SER A 17 1.89 27.20 4.33
CA SER A 17 3.35 27.29 4.24
C SER A 17 4.05 26.23 5.10
N TYR A 18 3.59 25.98 6.33
CA TYR A 18 4.15 24.91 7.17
C TYR A 18 3.96 23.53 6.56
N SER A 19 2.82 23.28 5.91
CA SER A 19 2.59 22.05 5.17
C SER A 19 3.60 21.89 4.03
N GLU A 20 3.82 22.95 3.24
CA GLU A 20 4.79 22.96 2.14
C GLU A 20 6.24 22.73 2.62
N ASP A 21 6.62 23.36 3.73
CA ASP A 21 7.95 23.20 4.35
C ASP A 21 8.18 21.78 4.86
N ALA A 22 7.19 21.19 5.54
CA ALA A 22 7.26 19.82 6.02
C ALA A 22 7.41 18.80 4.86
N LEU A 23 6.77 19.07 3.73
CA LEU A 23 6.87 18.24 2.54
C LEU A 23 8.25 18.35 1.88
N ASN A 24 8.77 19.56 1.75
CA ASN A 24 10.13 19.79 1.23
C ASN A 24 11.18 19.12 2.11
N LEU A 25 11.05 19.24 3.43
CA LEU A 25 11.88 18.50 4.39
C LEU A 25 11.77 16.99 4.23
N SER A 26 10.57 16.45 4.00
CA SER A 26 10.37 15.01 3.78
C SER A 26 11.06 14.49 2.50
N ARG A 27 11.14 15.33 1.44
CA ARG A 27 11.85 15.00 0.19
C ARG A 27 13.36 15.05 0.38
N ILE A 28 13.87 16.09 1.05
CA ILE A 28 15.30 16.25 1.33
C ILE A 28 15.80 15.13 2.25
N ASN A 29 15.03 14.80 3.27
CA ASN A 29 15.36 13.74 4.23
C ASN A 29 15.02 12.33 3.74
N ARG A 30 14.60 12.18 2.47
CA ARG A 30 14.29 10.86 1.93
C ARG A 30 15.55 9.99 1.95
N PRO A 31 15.47 8.74 2.43
CA PRO A 31 16.59 7.82 2.36
C PRO A 31 17.06 7.63 0.91
N GLU A 32 18.36 7.80 0.64
CA GLU A 32 18.91 7.73 -0.72
C GLU A 32 18.51 6.46 -1.49
N ASN A 33 18.43 5.33 -0.79
CA ASN A 33 18.06 4.04 -1.38
C ASN A 33 16.63 4.07 -1.94
N THR A 34 15.72 4.81 -1.30
CA THR A 34 14.34 4.96 -1.76
C THR A 34 14.30 5.84 -3.03
N SER A 35 15.05 6.94 -3.05
CA SER A 35 15.18 7.80 -4.24
C SER A 35 15.76 7.02 -5.43
N LYS A 36 16.85 6.28 -5.21
CA LYS A 36 17.47 5.40 -6.22
C LYS A 36 16.49 4.36 -6.76
N ALA A 37 15.62 3.81 -5.91
CA ALA A 37 14.63 2.82 -6.32
C ALA A 37 13.41 3.43 -7.04
N TYR A 38 12.96 4.62 -6.65
CA TYR A 38 11.70 5.21 -7.14
C TYR A 38 11.92 6.02 -8.43
N ASN A 39 12.99 6.80 -8.53
CA ASN A 39 13.22 7.71 -9.66
C ASN A 39 13.13 7.02 -11.03
N PRO A 40 13.71 5.81 -11.26
CA PRO A 40 13.57 5.14 -12.56
C PRO A 40 12.12 4.77 -12.89
N LYS A 41 11.32 4.38 -11.89
CA LYS A 41 9.91 3.98 -12.07
C LYS A 41 9.02 5.19 -12.31
N GLN A 42 9.29 6.27 -11.60
CA GLN A 42 8.63 7.56 -11.80
C GLN A 42 8.93 8.11 -13.20
N LYS A 43 10.18 7.95 -13.68
CA LYS A 43 10.54 8.31 -15.05
C LYS A 43 9.78 7.47 -16.08
N GLU A 44 9.75 6.14 -15.93
CA GLU A 44 8.97 5.26 -16.83
C GLU A 44 7.49 5.66 -16.88
N TRP A 45 6.90 6.02 -15.72
CA TRP A 45 5.54 6.55 -15.65
C TRP A 45 5.38 7.86 -16.42
N ILE A 46 6.25 8.86 -16.18
CA ILE A 46 6.17 10.17 -16.84
C ILE A 46 6.34 10.03 -18.36
N ASP A 47 7.29 9.21 -18.81
CA ASP A 47 7.52 8.96 -20.23
C ASP A 47 6.28 8.28 -20.87
N TRP A 48 5.63 7.35 -20.15
CA TRP A 48 4.38 6.73 -20.58
C TRP A 48 3.22 7.73 -20.68
N VAL A 49 3.02 8.58 -19.67
CA VAL A 49 1.98 9.62 -19.71
C VAL A 49 2.20 10.55 -20.90
N LYS A 50 3.45 10.99 -21.14
CA LYS A 50 3.80 11.85 -22.27
C LYS A 50 3.54 11.17 -23.61
N ARG A 51 3.79 9.87 -23.70
CA ARG A 51 3.53 9.06 -24.89
C ARG A 51 2.03 8.94 -25.21
N ILE A 52 1.18 8.80 -24.20
CA ILE A 52 -0.27 8.70 -24.38
C ILE A 52 -0.91 10.08 -24.62
N GLY A 53 -0.42 11.13 -23.96
CA GLY A 53 -0.92 12.50 -24.14
C GLY A 53 -2.27 12.77 -23.46
N PHE A 54 -2.41 12.39 -22.19
CA PHE A 54 -3.68 12.57 -21.46
C PHE A 54 -4.08 14.06 -21.31
N PRO A 55 -5.40 14.40 -21.37
CA PRO A 55 -5.88 15.78 -21.28
C PRO A 55 -5.57 16.48 -19.95
N ASP A 56 -5.57 15.71 -18.86
CA ASP A 56 -5.24 16.15 -17.50
C ASP A 56 -3.72 16.03 -17.21
N GLY A 57 -2.91 15.79 -18.23
CA GLY A 57 -1.46 15.79 -18.17
C GLY A 57 -0.88 14.74 -17.22
N GLU A 58 0.12 15.16 -16.44
CA GLU A 58 0.88 14.29 -15.53
C GLU A 58 0.16 13.95 -14.21
N LEU A 59 -1.11 14.35 -14.05
CA LEU A 59 -1.90 14.00 -12.86
C LEU A 59 -1.99 12.49 -12.70
N VAL A 60 -1.65 12.01 -11.50
CA VAL A 60 -1.78 10.60 -11.15
C VAL A 60 -3.22 10.31 -10.73
N THR A 61 -3.84 9.33 -11.37
CA THR A 61 -5.18 8.83 -11.04
C THR A 61 -5.16 7.31 -10.91
N GLU A 62 -6.18 6.73 -10.29
CA GLU A 62 -6.33 5.26 -10.18
C GLU A 62 -6.34 4.60 -11.56
N HIS A 63 -7.19 5.09 -12.48
CA HIS A 63 -7.32 4.50 -13.81
C HIS A 63 -6.04 4.57 -14.65
N LYS A 64 -5.28 5.67 -14.55
CA LYS A 64 -3.97 5.75 -15.21
C LYS A 64 -2.99 4.76 -14.59
N LEU A 65 -3.03 4.59 -13.26
CA LEU A 65 -2.17 3.63 -12.56
C LEU A 65 -2.46 2.20 -13.03
N ASP A 66 -3.74 1.81 -13.06
CA ASP A 66 -4.13 0.48 -13.52
C ASP A 66 -3.76 0.22 -14.98
N TRP A 67 -3.99 1.20 -15.86
CA TRP A 67 -3.61 1.09 -17.26
C TRP A 67 -2.10 0.93 -17.42
N PHE A 68 -1.30 1.81 -16.81
CA PHE A 68 0.16 1.69 -16.83
C PHE A 68 0.64 0.34 -16.29
N LEU A 69 0.08 -0.14 -15.18
CA LEU A 69 0.46 -1.44 -14.63
C LEU A 69 0.14 -2.58 -15.59
N LYS A 70 -1.03 -2.55 -16.24
CA LYS A 70 -1.45 -3.56 -17.21
C LYS A 70 -0.55 -3.56 -18.45
N GLU A 71 -0.30 -2.38 -19.03
CA GLU A 71 0.35 -2.27 -20.35
C GLU A 71 1.87 -2.13 -20.32
N GLU A 72 2.46 -1.53 -19.28
CA GLU A 72 3.90 -1.28 -19.22
C GLU A 72 4.61 -2.17 -18.22
N VAL A 73 3.92 -2.65 -17.17
CA VAL A 73 4.56 -3.39 -16.07
C VAL A 73 4.24 -4.88 -16.08
N LEU A 74 2.99 -5.28 -16.31
CA LEU A 74 2.56 -6.68 -16.26
C LEU A 74 2.78 -7.42 -17.59
N SER A 75 2.60 -6.72 -18.70
CA SER A 75 2.78 -7.23 -20.07
C SER A 75 4.24 -7.46 -20.46
N ARG A 76 5.20 -6.82 -19.78
CA ARG A 76 6.60 -6.87 -20.19
C ARG A 76 7.31 -8.14 -19.72
N GLU A 77 8.16 -8.66 -20.59
CA GLU A 77 9.09 -9.71 -20.23
C GLU A 77 10.08 -9.21 -19.18
N VAL A 78 10.45 -10.08 -18.24
CA VAL A 78 11.49 -9.77 -17.25
C VAL A 78 12.78 -9.44 -18.01
N ARG A 79 13.24 -8.19 -17.88
CA ARG A 79 14.54 -7.75 -18.41
C ARG A 79 15.60 -8.76 -17.99
N SER A 80 16.30 -9.31 -18.98
CA SER A 80 17.30 -10.35 -18.75
C SER A 80 18.37 -9.82 -17.81
N CYS A 81 18.63 -10.56 -16.74
CA CYS A 81 19.75 -10.29 -15.86
C CYS A 81 20.90 -11.17 -16.32
N ARG A 82 22.11 -10.61 -16.41
CA ARG A 82 23.35 -11.33 -16.78
C ARG A 82 23.56 -12.64 -15.98
N TYR A 83 22.96 -12.73 -14.79
CA TYR A 83 23.07 -13.87 -13.88
C TYR A 83 21.86 -14.82 -13.86
N LYS A 84 20.75 -14.52 -14.56
CA LYS A 84 19.54 -15.38 -14.56
C LYS A 84 19.46 -16.17 -15.86
N LYS A 85 19.68 -17.49 -15.78
CA LYS A 85 19.41 -18.43 -16.88
C LYS A 85 17.93 -18.37 -17.30
N HIS A 86 17.66 -18.56 -18.58
CA HIS A 86 16.31 -18.81 -19.09
C HIS A 86 15.76 -20.09 -18.43
N ARG A 87 14.49 -20.08 -18.04
CA ARG A 87 13.78 -21.31 -17.63
C ARG A 87 13.08 -21.83 -18.87
N THR A 88 13.28 -23.10 -19.15
CA THR A 88 12.58 -23.85 -20.18
C THR A 88 11.55 -24.77 -19.52
N THR A 89 10.45 -25.04 -20.22
CA THR A 89 9.50 -26.10 -19.86
C THR A 89 10.16 -27.48 -20.01
N GLU A 90 9.50 -28.56 -19.56
CA GLU A 90 9.98 -29.94 -19.80
C GLU A 90 10.16 -30.25 -21.30
N GLU A 91 9.42 -29.54 -22.15
CA GLU A 91 9.45 -29.63 -23.61
C GLU A 91 10.53 -28.74 -24.26
N GLY A 92 11.28 -27.97 -23.48
CA GLY A 92 12.36 -27.11 -23.97
C GLY A 92 11.93 -25.72 -24.44
N GLU A 93 10.66 -25.33 -24.27
CA GLU A 93 10.16 -24.02 -24.67
C GLU A 93 10.51 -22.93 -23.63
N PRO A 94 10.95 -21.74 -24.05
CA PRO A 94 11.34 -20.67 -23.13
C PRO A 94 10.11 -20.11 -22.39
N ILE A 95 10.13 -20.17 -21.06
CA ILE A 95 9.07 -19.57 -20.24
C ILE A 95 9.27 -18.05 -20.17
N ILE A 96 8.34 -17.30 -20.77
CA ILE A 96 8.28 -15.84 -20.64
C ILE A 96 7.93 -15.50 -19.18
N ARG A 97 8.91 -15.00 -18.43
CA ARG A 97 8.69 -14.56 -17.04
C ARG A 97 8.09 -13.17 -17.07
N THR A 98 6.88 -13.01 -16.55
CA THR A 98 6.29 -11.71 -16.20
C THR A 98 6.87 -11.20 -14.87
N LEU A 99 6.76 -9.90 -14.59
CA LEU A 99 7.28 -9.37 -13.33
C LEU A 99 6.55 -9.92 -12.12
N GLY A 100 7.32 -10.28 -11.09
CA GLY A 100 6.76 -10.68 -9.81
C GLY A 100 5.98 -9.53 -9.14
N LYS A 101 4.97 -9.91 -8.34
CA LYS A 101 4.14 -9.02 -7.51
C LYS A 101 4.94 -7.95 -6.75
N SER A 102 6.13 -8.31 -6.27
CA SER A 102 7.11 -7.43 -5.61
C SER A 102 7.43 -6.17 -6.41
N SER A 103 7.68 -6.37 -7.70
CA SER A 103 8.12 -5.34 -8.61
C SER A 103 6.95 -4.44 -8.94
N VAL A 104 5.78 -5.03 -9.20
CA VAL A 104 4.52 -4.30 -9.40
C VAL A 104 4.22 -3.39 -8.20
N GLN A 105 4.30 -3.90 -6.97
CA GLN A 105 4.10 -3.10 -5.76
C GLN A 105 5.13 -1.98 -5.62
N SER A 106 6.37 -2.19 -6.06
CA SER A 106 7.38 -1.12 -6.06
C SER A 106 7.07 0.00 -7.06
N TYR A 107 6.40 -0.29 -8.19
CA TYR A 107 5.87 0.73 -9.10
C TYR A 107 4.70 1.48 -8.48
N VAL A 108 3.75 0.74 -7.90
CA VAL A 108 2.61 1.31 -7.17
C VAL A 108 3.10 2.31 -6.11
N SER A 109 4.03 1.91 -5.25
CA SER A 109 4.57 2.79 -4.21
C SER A 109 5.28 4.03 -4.78
N ALA A 110 6.06 3.87 -5.87
CA ALA A 110 6.74 4.99 -6.51
C ALA A 110 5.78 5.98 -7.18
N ILE A 111 4.65 5.52 -7.71
CA ILE A 111 3.63 6.36 -8.35
C ILE A 111 2.70 7.00 -7.31
N ILE A 112 2.35 6.29 -6.22
CA ILE A 112 1.65 6.87 -5.07
C ILE A 112 2.49 7.98 -4.43
N ASP A 113 3.81 7.84 -4.42
CA ASP A 113 4.72 8.88 -3.97
C ASP A 113 4.60 10.15 -4.84
N LEU A 114 4.54 10.01 -6.17
CA LEU A 114 4.25 11.13 -7.08
C LEU A 114 2.88 11.74 -6.80
N TRP A 115 1.84 10.92 -6.66
CA TRP A 115 0.50 11.41 -6.32
C TRP A 115 0.48 12.18 -4.99
N SER A 116 1.15 11.65 -3.96
CA SER A 116 1.19 12.27 -2.64
C SER A 116 1.78 13.68 -2.72
N TYR A 117 2.84 13.85 -3.52
CA TYR A 117 3.40 15.17 -3.82
C TYR A 117 2.36 16.06 -4.52
N GLN A 118 1.75 15.61 -5.62
CA GLN A 118 0.77 16.41 -6.35
C GLN A 118 -0.46 16.79 -5.49
N LYS A 119 -0.91 15.88 -4.62
CA LYS A 119 -2.01 16.11 -3.68
C LYS A 119 -1.65 17.17 -2.66
N SER A 120 -0.44 17.06 -2.11
CA SER A 120 0.08 17.96 -1.08
C SER A 120 0.39 19.36 -1.60
N SER A 121 0.77 19.48 -2.89
CA SER A 121 0.94 20.76 -3.59
C SER A 121 -0.37 21.36 -4.09
N GLY A 122 -1.52 20.72 -3.81
CA GLY A 122 -2.83 21.18 -4.26
C GLY A 122 -3.09 21.05 -5.77
N ILE A 123 -2.20 20.40 -6.51
CA ILE A 123 -2.27 20.24 -7.97
C ILE A 123 -3.27 19.14 -8.34
N ASN A 124 -3.32 18.06 -7.55
CA ASN A 124 -4.15 16.90 -7.84
C ASN A 124 -5.37 16.79 -6.90
N PRO A 125 -6.60 17.01 -7.40
CA PRO A 125 -7.80 16.88 -6.59
C PRO A 125 -8.23 15.43 -6.35
N ASN A 126 -7.70 14.47 -7.12
CA ASN A 126 -8.16 13.08 -7.12
C ASN A 126 -7.88 12.35 -5.78
N PRO A 127 -8.66 11.30 -5.47
CA PRO A 127 -8.39 10.43 -4.33
C PRO A 127 -7.09 9.65 -4.52
N ASN A 128 -6.66 8.93 -3.47
CA ASN A 128 -5.47 8.10 -3.53
C ASN A 128 -5.60 7.07 -4.67
N PRO A 129 -4.62 6.97 -5.59
CA PRO A 129 -4.64 6.04 -6.72
C PRO A 129 -4.66 4.56 -6.30
N ARG A 130 -4.35 4.27 -5.03
CA ARG A 130 -4.49 2.95 -4.43
C ARG A 130 -5.95 2.69 -4.08
N GLY A 131 -6.77 2.46 -5.11
CA GLY A 131 -8.17 2.08 -4.94
C GLY A 131 -8.37 0.65 -4.47
N GLU A 132 -9.63 0.21 -4.43
CA GLU A 132 -10.09 -1.08 -3.88
C GLU A 132 -9.36 -2.28 -4.51
N ALA A 133 -9.02 -2.21 -5.80
CA ALA A 133 -8.30 -3.25 -6.54
C ALA A 133 -6.85 -3.50 -6.07
N SER A 134 -6.16 -2.46 -5.57
CA SER A 134 -4.77 -2.57 -5.05
C SER A 134 -4.72 -2.94 -3.57
N ARG A 135 -5.87 -2.89 -2.88
CA ARG A 135 -6.06 -3.24 -1.48
C ARG A 135 -6.61 -4.67 -1.34
N ARG A 136 -5.83 -5.69 -1.74
CA ARG A 136 -6.04 -7.03 -1.13
C ARG A 136 -5.68 -6.92 0.35
N SER A 137 -6.69 -6.46 1.07
CA SER A 137 -6.74 -6.22 2.49
C SER A 137 -6.84 -7.57 3.17
N LEU A 138 -6.20 -7.72 4.33
CA LEU A 138 -6.43 -8.84 5.25
C LEU A 138 -7.95 -9.06 5.36
N GLN A 139 -8.43 -10.22 4.90
CA GLN A 139 -9.83 -10.60 5.02
C GLN A 139 -10.05 -11.24 6.38
N PHE A 140 -11.29 -11.22 6.86
CA PHE A 140 -11.61 -11.90 8.11
C PHE A 140 -11.33 -13.42 8.03
N ALA A 141 -11.48 -14.02 6.85
CA ALA A 141 -11.13 -15.42 6.59
C ALA A 141 -9.62 -15.72 6.75
N ASP A 142 -8.76 -14.70 6.68
CA ASP A 142 -7.32 -14.84 6.88
C ASP A 142 -6.90 -14.87 8.36
N LEU A 143 -7.88 -14.72 9.28
CA LEU A 143 -7.69 -14.75 10.73
C LEU A 143 -8.10 -16.11 11.31
N PHE A 144 -7.21 -16.76 12.05
CA PHE A 144 -7.54 -17.98 12.79
C PHE A 144 -6.75 -18.08 14.10
N THR A 145 -7.10 -19.04 14.95
CA THR A 145 -6.43 -19.29 16.23
C THR A 145 -5.95 -20.72 16.32
N ILE A 146 -4.71 -20.95 16.78
CA ILE A 146 -4.17 -22.28 17.11
C ILE A 146 -3.74 -22.29 18.57
N PRO A 147 -4.13 -23.29 19.39
CA PRO A 147 -3.69 -23.36 20.78
C PRO A 147 -2.17 -23.53 20.90
N LEU A 148 -1.51 -22.61 21.61
CA LEU A 148 -0.10 -22.72 21.96
C LEU A 148 0.02 -23.45 23.30
N LYS A 149 0.38 -24.74 23.22
CA LYS A 149 0.36 -25.68 24.37
C LYS A 149 1.32 -25.33 25.51
N ASN A 150 2.32 -24.47 25.27
CA ASN A 150 3.40 -24.16 26.22
C ASN A 150 3.60 -22.66 26.48
N GLU A 151 2.69 -21.79 26.03
CA GLU A 151 2.83 -20.34 26.19
C GLU A 151 2.03 -19.84 27.40
N GLY A 152 2.71 -19.74 28.54
CA GLY A 152 2.19 -19.11 29.77
C GLY A 152 1.37 -20.02 30.70
N PRO A 153 0.96 -19.49 31.87
CA PRO A 153 0.27 -20.25 32.93
C PRO A 153 -1.20 -20.53 32.62
N THR A 154 -1.76 -19.97 31.54
CA THR A 154 -3.14 -20.17 31.09
C THR A 154 -3.15 -20.53 29.62
N PRO A 155 -4.14 -21.28 29.11
CA PRO A 155 -4.27 -21.57 27.69
C PRO A 155 -4.12 -20.31 26.81
N CYS A 156 -3.21 -20.38 25.84
CA CYS A 156 -2.90 -19.28 24.94
C CYS A 156 -3.43 -19.58 23.53
N PHE A 157 -4.36 -18.72 23.08
CA PHE A 157 -4.93 -18.75 21.73
C PHE A 157 -4.54 -17.45 21.04
N PRO A 158 -3.38 -17.37 20.37
CA PRO A 158 -3.04 -16.22 19.53
C PRO A 158 -4.03 -16.07 18.38
N MET A 159 -4.27 -14.83 17.98
CA MET A 159 -4.85 -14.55 16.67
C MET A 159 -3.72 -14.56 15.64
N ILE A 160 -3.79 -15.48 14.69
CA ILE A 160 -2.85 -15.67 13.60
C ILE A 160 -3.44 -15.03 12.36
N MET A 161 -2.63 -14.21 11.69
CA MET A 161 -2.94 -13.52 10.45
C MET A 161 -2.08 -14.11 9.34
N ILE A 162 -2.71 -14.60 8.28
CA ILE A 162 -2.01 -14.91 7.03
C ILE A 162 -1.84 -13.62 6.26
N MET A 163 -0.61 -13.33 5.87
CA MET A 163 -0.29 -12.21 5.01
C MET A 163 0.57 -12.68 3.85
N ASP A 164 0.24 -12.18 2.66
CA ASP A 164 1.02 -12.40 1.44
C ASP A 164 1.73 -11.11 0.98
N ASN A 165 1.79 -10.12 1.87
CA ASN A 165 2.31 -8.77 1.64
C ASN A 165 2.75 -8.15 2.98
N GLY A 166 3.94 -7.57 3.01
CA GLY A 166 4.50 -6.88 4.18
C GLY A 166 5.70 -6.04 3.79
N LYS A 167 6.10 -5.05 4.60
CA LYS A 167 7.25 -4.18 4.29
C LYS A 167 8.55 -4.96 4.03
N THR A 168 8.72 -6.09 4.72
CA THR A 168 9.86 -7.01 4.59
C THR A 168 9.63 -8.15 3.59
N ASN A 169 8.38 -8.38 3.18
CA ASN A 169 7.99 -9.52 2.36
C ASN A 169 7.87 -9.12 0.89
N ALA A 170 9.01 -8.75 0.30
CA ALA A 170 9.04 -8.31 -1.09
C ALA A 170 8.45 -9.38 -2.03
N MET A 171 8.74 -10.67 -1.80
CA MET A 171 8.36 -11.75 -2.73
C MET A 171 6.91 -12.24 -2.59
N GLY A 172 6.11 -11.66 -1.69
CA GLY A 172 4.72 -12.07 -1.46
C GLY A 172 4.60 -13.51 -0.97
N ARG A 173 5.59 -13.96 -0.18
CA ARG A 173 5.58 -15.27 0.46
C ARG A 173 4.44 -15.31 1.48
N LEU A 174 3.84 -16.47 1.70
CA LEU A 174 2.91 -16.63 2.80
C LEU A 174 3.68 -16.43 4.13
N GLU A 175 3.33 -15.37 4.84
CA GLU A 175 3.85 -15.05 6.17
C GLU A 175 2.73 -15.16 7.19
N TYR A 176 3.07 -15.68 8.36
CA TYR A 176 2.18 -15.76 9.50
C TYR A 176 2.67 -14.79 10.54
N ASN A 177 1.85 -13.79 10.88
CA ASN A 177 2.08 -13.00 12.09
C ASN A 177 1.02 -13.36 13.12
N SER A 178 1.36 -13.20 14.39
CA SER A 178 0.44 -13.50 15.47
C SER A 178 0.39 -12.34 16.46
N VAL A 179 -0.77 -12.16 17.07
CA VAL A 179 -0.96 -11.28 18.23
C VAL A 179 -1.48 -12.11 19.39
N ILE A 180 -0.90 -11.90 20.57
CA ILE A 180 -1.28 -12.56 21.81
C ILE A 180 -2.11 -11.60 22.66
N ARG A 181 -2.91 -12.14 23.58
CA ARG A 181 -3.65 -11.35 24.57
C ARG A 181 -2.69 -10.48 25.37
N HIS A 182 -3.02 -9.20 25.47
CA HIS A 182 -2.32 -8.25 26.32
C HIS A 182 -3.05 -8.13 27.66
N ARG A 183 -2.30 -7.95 28.77
CA ARG A 183 -2.88 -7.87 30.11
C ARG A 183 -3.84 -6.68 30.27
N ASN A 184 -3.48 -5.54 29.71
CA ASN A 184 -4.36 -4.38 29.63
C ASN A 184 -5.31 -4.53 28.42
N PRO A 185 -6.64 -4.64 28.63
CA PRO A 185 -7.61 -4.84 27.56
C PRO A 185 -7.69 -3.64 26.60
N MET A 186 -7.39 -2.42 27.08
CA MET A 186 -7.47 -1.18 26.28
C MET A 186 -6.38 -1.07 25.21
N VAL A 187 -5.38 -1.95 25.22
CA VAL A 187 -4.36 -2.06 24.15
C VAL A 187 -4.34 -3.45 23.54
N CYS A 188 -5.27 -4.33 23.93
CA CYS A 188 -5.29 -5.69 23.45
C CYS A 188 -6.01 -5.77 22.09
N THR A 189 -5.24 -6.01 21.01
CA THR A 189 -5.78 -6.17 19.65
C THR A 189 -6.85 -7.26 19.58
N MET A 190 -6.68 -8.37 20.32
CA MET A 190 -7.69 -9.43 20.39
C MET A 190 -9.00 -8.95 21.01
N ALA A 191 -8.93 -8.24 22.13
CA ALA A 191 -10.12 -7.71 22.81
C ALA A 191 -10.85 -6.70 21.93
N HIS A 192 -10.12 -5.76 21.31
CA HIS A 192 -10.71 -4.80 20.38
C HIS A 192 -11.41 -5.47 19.20
N THR A 193 -10.77 -6.49 18.61
CA THR A 193 -11.37 -7.23 17.48
C THR A 193 -12.64 -7.94 17.92
N ALA A 194 -12.64 -8.60 19.08
CA ALA A 194 -13.81 -9.28 19.63
C ALA A 194 -14.96 -8.30 19.91
N PHE A 195 -14.68 -7.16 20.56
CA PHE A 195 -15.70 -6.14 20.84
C PHE A 195 -16.26 -5.52 19.56
N TYR A 196 -15.41 -5.26 18.56
CA TYR A 196 -15.83 -4.74 17.27
C TYR A 196 -16.79 -5.69 16.54
N LEU A 197 -16.48 -6.99 16.51
CA LEU A 197 -17.33 -8.00 15.86
C LEU A 197 -18.65 -8.21 16.62
N PHE A 198 -18.58 -8.28 17.95
CA PHE A 198 -19.78 -8.32 18.79
C PHE A 198 -20.67 -7.11 18.53
N PHE A 199 -20.10 -5.91 18.49
CA PHE A 199 -20.85 -4.71 18.16
C PHE A 199 -21.51 -4.82 16.79
N ARG A 200 -20.78 -5.22 15.74
CA ARG A 200 -21.35 -5.33 14.39
C ARG A 200 -22.50 -6.33 14.28
N TRP A 201 -22.31 -7.54 14.80
CA TRP A 201 -23.26 -8.63 14.60
C TRP A 201 -24.40 -8.64 15.61
N ASN A 202 -24.12 -8.34 16.88
CA ASN A 202 -25.12 -8.41 17.94
C ASN A 202 -25.87 -7.08 18.13
N ILE A 203 -25.17 -5.96 18.04
CA ILE A 203 -25.76 -4.63 18.27
C ILE A 203 -26.17 -3.99 16.95
N GLY A 204 -25.26 -3.94 15.97
CA GLY A 204 -25.48 -3.39 14.64
C GLY A 204 -26.34 -4.26 13.73
N ARG A 205 -26.64 -5.49 14.14
CA ARG A 205 -27.48 -6.47 13.40
C ARG A 205 -26.99 -6.74 11.97
N GLU A 206 -25.71 -6.55 11.71
CA GLU A 206 -25.11 -6.98 10.45
C GLU A 206 -25.14 -8.51 10.35
N PRO A 207 -25.38 -9.08 9.17
CA PRO A 207 -25.34 -10.52 8.99
C PRO A 207 -23.94 -11.06 9.29
N VAL A 208 -23.88 -12.15 10.04
CA VAL A 208 -22.62 -12.87 10.26
C VAL A 208 -22.14 -13.40 8.91
N PRO A 209 -20.86 -13.19 8.53
CA PRO A 209 -20.37 -13.64 7.24
C PRO A 209 -20.41 -15.16 7.11
N GLN A 210 -20.71 -15.65 5.92
CA GLN A 210 -20.56 -17.06 5.55
C GLN A 210 -19.20 -17.21 4.85
N PHE A 211 -18.39 -18.17 5.32
CA PHE A 211 -17.05 -18.48 4.79
C PHE A 211 -17.04 -19.85 4.12
#